data_AF-A0A536Z128-F1
#
_entry.id   AF-A0A536Z128-F1
#
_cell.length_a   1.000
_cell.length_b   1.000
_cell.length_c   1.000
_cell.angle_alpha   90.00
_cell.angle_beta   90.00
_cell.angle_gamma   90.00
#
_symmetry.space_group_name_H-M   'P 1'
#
loop_
_entity.id
_entity.type
_entity.pdbx_description
1 polymer ?
#
loop_
_entity_poly.entity_id
_entity_poly.type
_entity_poly.pdbx_seq_one_letter_code
_entity_poly.pdbx_strand_id
1 'polypeptide(L)'
;MDLSRATFRGYKRDGGRVGVRNHVLILPVDDLSNAACEAVASNIKGTLAIPHPYGRLQFGADLELHFKTLIGTGSNPNVAAVVVIGIEDGWAKRVADGIAASGKPVSSFGIEGHGDMETIRRASKTAKDYMQWASELRREERPLRDLWVSTKCGESDTTSGIGANPCVGNAFDKLYEHGVTLVFGETTELTGGEQLVAARCRTPEVRDKFMFMFNRYQEVVNRHKTSDLMDSQPTKGNIAGGLTTIEEKALGNIQKIGKKCMVDGVLDKAEVPSGPGLWFMDSSSAAAEMVTLCAASGYAVHFFPTGQ
;
A
#
# COMPACT_ATOMS: atom_id res chain seq x y z
N MET A 1 -17.82 17.93 13.85
CA MET A 1 -17.16 18.78 12.85
C MET A 1 -17.81 18.45 11.53
N ASP A 2 -18.40 19.42 10.86
CA ASP A 2 -19.02 19.22 9.54
C ASP A 2 -17.93 19.30 8.47
N LEU A 3 -17.63 18.19 7.80
CA LEU A 3 -16.69 18.13 6.67
C LEU A 3 -17.41 17.93 5.33
N SER A 4 -18.73 18.13 5.26
CA SER A 4 -19.53 17.92 4.03
C SER A 4 -19.07 18.76 2.84
N ARG A 5 -18.48 19.94 3.10
CA ARG A 5 -17.90 20.83 2.10
C ARG A 5 -16.37 20.85 2.09
N ALA A 6 -15.73 19.95 2.83
CA ALA A 6 -14.28 19.90 2.90
C ALA A 6 -13.68 19.48 1.55
N THR A 7 -12.62 20.18 1.17
CA THR A 7 -11.88 19.93 -0.07
C THR A 7 -10.39 19.79 0.24
N PHE A 8 -9.64 19.25 -0.72
CA PHE A 8 -8.18 19.25 -0.70
C PHE A 8 -7.63 19.56 -2.09
N ARG A 9 -6.38 20.02 -2.15
CA ARG A 9 -5.68 20.28 -3.42
C ARG A 9 -4.92 19.04 -3.88
N GLY A 10 -5.44 18.36 -4.89
CA GLY A 10 -4.90 17.11 -5.43
C GLY A 10 -4.67 17.13 -6.95
N TYR A 11 -3.92 16.17 -7.45
CA TYR A 11 -3.71 15.94 -8.88
C TYR A 11 -4.77 14.97 -9.39
N LYS A 12 -5.67 15.47 -10.23
CA LYS A 12 -6.65 14.62 -10.93
C LYS A 12 -5.91 13.70 -11.89
N ARG A 13 -6.31 12.42 -11.90
CA ARG A 13 -5.85 11.40 -12.85
C ARG A 13 -7.01 10.92 -13.70
N ASP A 14 -6.66 10.20 -14.75
CA ASP A 14 -7.63 9.46 -15.56
C ASP A 14 -8.37 8.43 -14.69
N GLY A 15 -9.62 8.13 -15.03
CA GLY A 15 -10.50 7.32 -14.19
C GLY A 15 -10.99 8.01 -12.90
N GLY A 16 -10.73 9.31 -12.72
CA GLY A 16 -11.30 10.11 -11.63
C GLY A 16 -10.60 9.99 -10.28
N ARG A 17 -9.54 9.18 -10.19
CA ARG A 17 -8.70 9.06 -8.98
C ARG A 17 -7.88 10.34 -8.76
N VAL A 18 -7.55 10.62 -7.51
CA VAL A 18 -6.83 11.85 -7.13
C VAL A 18 -5.60 11.52 -6.29
N GLY A 19 -4.44 12.05 -6.70
CA GLY A 19 -3.18 11.94 -5.95
C GLY A 19 -2.90 13.18 -5.12
N VAL A 20 -2.22 13.02 -3.99
CA VAL A 20 -1.68 14.14 -3.18
C VAL A 20 -0.22 14.45 -3.51
N ARG A 21 0.40 13.61 -4.35
CA ARG A 21 1.75 13.75 -4.94
C ARG A 21 1.70 13.57 -6.46
N ASN A 22 2.83 13.84 -7.10
CA ASN A 22 2.99 13.83 -8.56
C ASN A 22 4.37 13.29 -8.95
N HIS A 23 4.63 12.04 -8.60
CA HIS A 23 5.92 11.40 -8.82
C HIS A 23 6.07 10.89 -10.26
N VAL A 24 7.28 11.01 -10.81
CA VAL A 24 7.71 10.23 -11.96
C VAL A 24 8.56 9.09 -11.42
N LEU A 25 8.09 7.86 -11.56
CA LEU A 25 8.77 6.69 -10.99
C LEU A 25 9.74 6.08 -11.99
N ILE A 26 10.87 5.60 -11.48
CA ILE A 26 11.76 4.66 -12.16
C ILE A 26 11.62 3.32 -11.43
N LEU A 27 10.87 2.41 -12.04
CA LEU A 27 10.38 1.19 -11.40
C LEU A 27 11.20 -0.02 -11.89
N PRO A 28 12.07 -0.60 -11.05
CA PRO A 28 12.69 -1.87 -11.37
C PRO A 28 11.64 -2.98 -11.34
N VAL A 29 11.78 -3.94 -12.25
CA VAL A 29 10.98 -5.19 -12.25
C VAL A 29 11.61 -6.25 -11.36
N ASP A 30 12.93 -6.20 -11.24
CA ASP A 30 13.77 -7.18 -10.57
C ASP A 30 14.94 -6.48 -9.86
N ASP A 31 15.57 -7.21 -8.93
CA ASP A 31 16.66 -6.69 -8.12
C ASP A 31 17.92 -6.33 -8.91
N LEU A 32 18.14 -6.97 -10.06
CA LEU A 32 19.27 -6.68 -10.94
C LEU A 32 19.11 -5.34 -11.67
N SER A 33 17.85 -4.93 -11.92
CA SER A 33 17.53 -3.67 -12.57
C SER A 33 17.60 -2.45 -11.63
N ASN A 34 17.75 -2.67 -10.32
CA ASN A 34 17.82 -1.60 -9.32
C ASN A 34 18.92 -0.56 -9.64
N ALA A 35 20.13 -1.01 -9.95
CA ALA A 35 21.27 -0.12 -10.22
C ALA A 35 21.01 0.78 -11.45
N ALA A 36 20.38 0.24 -12.50
CA ALA A 36 19.99 1.02 -13.67
C ALA A 36 18.91 2.06 -13.32
N CYS A 37 17.90 1.67 -12.53
CA CYS A 37 16.85 2.59 -12.06
C CYS A 37 17.42 3.74 -11.22
N GLU A 38 18.32 3.43 -10.28
CA GLU A 38 18.98 4.41 -9.44
C GLU A 38 19.88 5.35 -10.24
N ALA A 39 20.60 4.83 -11.24
CA ALA A 39 21.41 5.65 -12.13
C ALA A 39 20.55 6.65 -12.94
N VAL A 40 19.40 6.21 -13.45
CA VAL A 40 18.43 7.10 -14.13
C VAL A 40 17.90 8.17 -13.17
N ALA A 41 17.54 7.80 -11.94
CA ALA A 41 17.07 8.76 -10.95
C ALA A 41 18.15 9.75 -10.51
N SER A 42 19.42 9.33 -10.50
CA SER A 42 20.57 10.21 -10.26
C SER A 42 20.75 11.24 -11.37
N ASN A 43 20.57 10.82 -12.63
CA ASN A 43 20.66 11.68 -13.82
C ASN A 43 19.51 12.70 -13.89
N ILE A 44 18.28 12.26 -13.59
CA ILE A 44 17.06 13.08 -13.76
C ILE A 44 16.48 13.45 -12.40
N LYS A 45 16.85 14.62 -11.90
CA LYS A 45 16.36 15.15 -10.62
C LYS A 45 14.83 15.29 -10.61
N GLY A 46 14.22 14.92 -9.49
CA GLY A 46 12.77 14.96 -9.29
C GLY A 46 12.05 13.63 -9.59
N THR A 47 12.73 12.68 -10.24
CA THR A 47 12.24 11.30 -10.36
C THR A 47 12.52 10.51 -9.08
N LEU A 48 11.82 9.39 -8.90
CA LEU A 48 11.95 8.52 -7.73
C LEU A 48 12.16 7.07 -8.17
N ALA A 49 13.34 6.51 -7.88
CA ALA A 49 13.58 5.07 -8.00
C ALA A 49 13.01 4.35 -6.77
N ILE A 50 12.40 3.19 -6.97
CA ILE A 50 11.84 2.36 -5.89
C ILE A 50 12.49 0.95 -5.96
N PRO A 51 13.72 0.80 -5.47
CA PRO A 51 14.42 -0.49 -5.52
C PRO A 51 13.80 -1.52 -4.58
N HIS A 52 13.90 -2.80 -4.95
CA HIS A 52 13.42 -3.93 -4.16
C HIS A 52 14.25 -5.19 -4.37
N PRO A 53 14.22 -6.17 -3.45
CA PRO A 53 15.04 -7.38 -3.54
C PRO A 53 14.39 -8.54 -4.35
N TYR A 54 13.17 -8.35 -4.86
CA TYR A 54 12.38 -9.40 -5.54
C TYR A 54 12.48 -9.35 -7.07
N GLY A 55 11.72 -10.20 -7.78
CA GLY A 55 11.64 -10.23 -9.24
C GLY A 55 12.50 -11.31 -9.91
N ARG A 56 12.92 -12.34 -9.17
CA ARG A 56 13.63 -13.51 -9.73
C ARG A 56 13.11 -14.81 -9.13
N LEU A 57 12.95 -15.83 -9.99
CA LEU A 57 12.62 -17.21 -9.61
C LEU A 57 11.31 -17.37 -8.81
N GLN A 58 10.45 -16.37 -8.79
CA GLN A 58 9.12 -16.45 -8.21
C GLN A 58 8.21 -17.25 -9.16
N PHE A 59 7.25 -17.99 -8.61
CA PHE A 59 6.30 -18.80 -9.38
C PHE A 59 4.93 -18.83 -8.71
N GLY A 60 3.90 -19.18 -9.50
CA GLY A 60 2.52 -19.29 -9.00
C GLY A 60 1.99 -17.99 -8.39
N ALA A 61 1.32 -18.10 -7.24
CA ALA A 61 0.68 -16.98 -6.57
C ALA A 61 1.65 -15.85 -6.17
N ASP A 62 2.92 -16.19 -5.86
CA ASP A 62 3.92 -15.19 -5.48
C ASP A 62 4.36 -14.33 -6.67
N LEU A 63 4.56 -14.95 -7.84
CA LEU A 63 4.87 -14.23 -9.08
C LEU A 63 3.71 -13.32 -9.51
N GLU A 64 2.47 -13.80 -9.37
CA GLU A 64 1.29 -12.98 -9.70
C GLU A 64 1.12 -11.81 -8.72
N LEU A 65 1.38 -12.02 -7.44
CA LEU A 65 1.39 -10.93 -6.46
C LEU A 65 2.50 -9.91 -6.75
N HIS A 66 3.68 -10.35 -7.18
CA HIS A 66 4.78 -9.46 -7.59
C HIS A 66 4.33 -8.53 -8.72
N PHE A 67 3.81 -9.07 -9.82
CA PHE A 67 3.31 -8.26 -10.93
C PHE A 67 2.16 -7.35 -10.51
N LYS A 68 1.20 -7.85 -9.73
CA LYS A 68 0.07 -7.05 -9.22
C LYS A 68 0.56 -5.87 -8.37
N THR A 69 1.59 -6.09 -7.55
CA THR A 69 2.19 -5.05 -6.69
C THR A 69 2.91 -3.99 -7.51
N LEU A 70 3.73 -4.38 -8.49
CA LEU A 70 4.42 -3.42 -9.37
C LEU A 70 3.45 -2.62 -10.23
N ILE A 71 2.50 -3.30 -10.87
CA ILE A 71 1.46 -2.67 -11.70
C ILE A 71 0.63 -1.70 -10.86
N GLY A 72 0.19 -2.14 -9.68
CA GLY A 72 -0.56 -1.31 -8.74
C GLY A 72 0.22 -0.08 -8.29
N THR A 73 1.51 -0.25 -7.99
CA THR A 73 2.39 0.85 -7.55
C THR A 73 2.52 1.92 -8.64
N GLY A 74 2.77 1.53 -9.89
CA GLY A 74 2.78 2.47 -11.01
C GLY A 74 1.40 3.10 -11.30
N SER A 75 0.34 2.35 -11.03
CA SER A 75 -1.05 2.80 -11.19
C SER A 75 -1.54 3.72 -10.05
N ASN A 76 -0.84 3.80 -8.92
CA ASN A 76 -1.22 4.64 -7.77
C ASN A 76 -1.39 6.12 -8.16
N PRO A 77 -2.45 6.83 -7.75
CA PRO A 77 -2.71 8.20 -8.20
C PRO A 77 -1.65 9.24 -7.81
N ASN A 78 -0.78 8.96 -6.82
CA ASN A 78 0.41 9.76 -6.51
C ASN A 78 1.50 9.72 -7.59
N VAL A 79 1.40 8.77 -8.53
CA VAL A 79 2.30 8.58 -9.66
C VAL A 79 1.69 9.19 -10.91
N ALA A 80 2.46 10.07 -11.55
CA ALA A 80 2.11 10.77 -12.77
C ALA A 80 2.49 9.96 -14.02
N ALA A 81 3.72 9.42 -14.03
CA ALA A 81 4.29 8.65 -15.13
C ALA A 81 5.33 7.65 -14.61
N VAL A 82 5.64 6.63 -15.41
CA VAL A 82 6.54 5.53 -14.99
C VAL A 82 7.52 5.16 -16.10
N VAL A 83 8.79 4.99 -15.74
CA VAL A 83 9.78 4.27 -16.55
C VAL A 83 10.04 2.93 -15.88
N VAL A 84 9.65 1.84 -16.53
CA VAL A 84 9.86 0.47 -16.07
C VAL A 84 11.17 -0.06 -16.65
N ILE A 85 12.03 -0.62 -15.81
CA ILE A 85 13.29 -1.25 -16.26
C ILE A 85 13.33 -2.66 -15.70
N GLY A 86 13.53 -3.64 -16.58
CA GLY A 86 13.73 -5.04 -16.22
C GLY A 86 14.96 -5.61 -16.92
N ILE A 87 15.44 -6.77 -16.48
CA ILE A 87 16.47 -7.49 -17.22
C ILE A 87 15.93 -7.92 -18.57
N GLU A 88 14.75 -8.54 -18.57
CA GLU A 88 14.07 -9.03 -19.76
C GLU A 88 13.01 -8.02 -20.25
N ASP A 89 12.98 -7.75 -21.56
CA ASP A 89 11.97 -6.88 -22.17
C ASP A 89 10.54 -7.39 -21.93
N GLY A 90 10.33 -8.71 -21.92
CA GLY A 90 8.99 -9.30 -21.76
C GLY A 90 8.33 -8.95 -20.42
N TRP A 91 9.07 -9.05 -19.32
CA TRP A 91 8.55 -8.73 -17.99
C TRP A 91 8.41 -7.22 -17.77
N ALA A 92 9.37 -6.44 -18.26
CA ALA A 92 9.26 -4.98 -18.25
C ALA A 92 8.02 -4.51 -19.03
N LYS A 93 7.75 -5.12 -20.19
CA LYS A 93 6.55 -4.83 -20.98
C LYS A 93 5.27 -5.25 -20.26
N ARG A 94 5.23 -6.44 -19.62
CA ARG A 94 4.06 -6.89 -18.85
C ARG A 94 3.66 -5.89 -17.77
N VAL A 95 4.63 -5.38 -17.00
CA VAL A 95 4.38 -4.36 -15.97
C VAL A 95 3.94 -3.04 -16.61
N ALA A 96 4.61 -2.58 -17.67
CA ALA A 96 4.25 -1.35 -18.35
C ALA A 96 2.84 -1.39 -18.96
N ASP A 97 2.46 -2.49 -19.62
CA ASP A 97 1.12 -2.66 -20.19
C ASP A 97 0.03 -2.63 -19.10
N GLY A 98 0.29 -3.27 -17.96
CA GLY A 98 -0.61 -3.22 -16.80
C GLY A 98 -0.78 -1.80 -16.24
N ILE A 99 0.30 -1.01 -16.17
CA ILE A 99 0.25 0.39 -15.75
C ILE A 99 -0.47 1.24 -16.80
N ALA A 100 -0.24 1.00 -18.09
CA ALA A 100 -0.84 1.75 -19.20
C ALA A 100 -2.37 1.66 -19.20
N ALA A 101 -2.94 0.56 -18.70
CA ALA A 101 -4.38 0.39 -18.52
C ALA A 101 -5.00 1.42 -17.56
N SER A 102 -4.20 2.09 -16.71
CA SER A 102 -4.63 3.22 -15.88
C SER A 102 -4.72 4.56 -16.62
N GLY A 103 -4.35 4.60 -17.91
CA GLY A 103 -4.32 5.82 -18.75
C GLY A 103 -3.04 6.65 -18.62
N LYS A 104 -2.08 6.23 -17.79
CA LYS A 104 -0.87 7.03 -17.51
C LYS A 104 0.24 6.81 -18.55
N PRO A 105 1.08 7.84 -18.78
CA PRO A 105 2.31 7.66 -19.55
C PRO A 105 3.25 6.65 -18.88
N VAL A 106 3.64 5.62 -19.62
CA VAL A 106 4.58 4.60 -19.17
C VAL A 106 5.44 4.09 -20.32
N SER A 107 6.70 3.78 -20.04
CA SER A 107 7.62 3.15 -21.00
C SER A 107 8.44 2.07 -20.31
N SER A 108 8.79 1.01 -21.06
CA SER A 108 9.60 -0.11 -20.57
C SER A 108 10.93 -0.22 -21.30
N PHE A 109 11.97 -0.67 -20.60
CA PHE A 109 13.29 -0.95 -21.16
C PHE A 109 13.87 -2.25 -20.60
N GLY A 110 14.33 -3.15 -21.47
CA GLY A 110 15.17 -4.29 -21.12
C GLY A 110 16.66 -3.92 -21.00
N ILE A 111 17.38 -4.58 -20.11
CA ILE A 111 18.84 -4.47 -19.99
C ILE A 111 19.54 -5.51 -20.87
N GLU A 112 19.02 -6.74 -20.93
CA GLU A 112 19.60 -7.81 -21.73
C GLU A 112 19.62 -7.44 -23.22
N GLY A 113 20.70 -7.77 -23.92
CA GLY A 113 20.91 -7.42 -25.33
C GLY A 113 21.25 -5.94 -25.58
N HIS A 114 21.15 -5.07 -24.58
CA HIS A 114 21.46 -3.63 -24.68
C HIS A 114 22.63 -3.19 -23.79
N GLY A 115 22.77 -3.81 -22.62
CA GLY A 115 23.72 -3.41 -21.59
C GLY A 115 23.27 -2.18 -20.79
N ASP A 116 23.77 -2.07 -19.56
CA ASP A 116 23.32 -1.06 -18.58
C ASP A 116 23.45 0.37 -19.11
N MET A 117 24.61 0.73 -19.68
CA MET A 117 24.88 2.12 -20.09
C MET A 117 23.89 2.62 -21.14
N GLU A 118 23.57 1.79 -22.15
CA GLU A 118 22.65 2.17 -23.21
C GLU A 118 21.20 2.21 -22.70
N THR A 119 20.82 1.26 -21.83
CA THR A 119 19.50 1.27 -21.19
C THR A 119 19.32 2.48 -20.29
N ILE A 120 20.30 2.82 -19.45
CA ILE A 120 20.30 4.03 -18.62
C ILE A 120 20.17 5.28 -19.48
N ARG A 121 20.89 5.37 -20.61
CA ARG A 121 20.82 6.52 -21.52
C ARG A 121 19.41 6.70 -22.11
N ARG A 122 18.80 5.62 -22.64
CA ARG A 122 17.44 5.65 -23.24
C ARG A 122 16.36 5.95 -22.19
N ALA A 123 16.44 5.29 -21.04
CA ALA A 123 15.53 5.49 -19.92
C ALA A 123 15.63 6.92 -19.36
N SER A 124 16.84 7.47 -19.22
CA SER A 124 17.07 8.86 -18.75
C SER A 124 16.44 9.89 -19.67
N LYS A 125 16.49 9.70 -20.99
CA LYS A 125 15.81 10.58 -21.95
C LYS A 125 14.30 10.60 -21.70
N THR A 126 13.69 9.42 -21.57
CA THR A 126 12.25 9.28 -21.35
C THR A 126 11.83 9.86 -19.99
N ALA A 127 12.61 9.58 -18.95
CA ALA A 127 12.37 10.11 -17.61
C ALA A 127 12.42 11.66 -17.58
N LYS A 128 13.34 12.27 -18.33
CA LYS A 128 13.38 13.72 -18.52
C LYS A 128 12.09 14.25 -19.14
N ASP A 129 11.63 13.63 -20.23
CA ASP A 129 10.43 14.07 -20.95
C ASP A 129 9.17 13.94 -20.04
N TYR A 130 9.06 12.85 -19.28
CA TYR A 130 8.02 12.69 -18.27
C TYR A 130 8.11 13.70 -17.13
N MET A 131 9.31 14.05 -16.67
CA MET A 131 9.47 15.07 -15.63
C MET A 131 9.05 16.45 -16.13
N GLN A 132 9.38 16.79 -17.38
CA GLN A 132 8.92 18.04 -18.01
C GLN A 132 7.38 18.09 -18.04
N TRP A 133 6.75 17.07 -18.61
CA TRP A 133 5.28 16.97 -18.66
C TRP A 133 4.64 17.01 -17.26
N ALA A 134 5.14 16.21 -16.32
CA ALA A 134 4.57 16.14 -14.97
C ALA A 134 4.70 17.48 -14.22
N SER A 135 5.75 18.28 -14.48
CA SER A 135 5.97 19.58 -13.84
C SER A 135 4.93 20.65 -14.24
N GLU A 136 4.26 20.47 -15.38
CA GLU A 136 3.21 21.36 -15.88
C GLU A 136 1.86 21.10 -15.21
N LEU A 137 1.67 19.91 -14.64
CA LEU A 137 0.44 19.56 -13.93
C LEU A 137 0.27 20.40 -12.67
N ARG A 138 -0.97 20.80 -12.39
CA ARG A 138 -1.33 21.62 -11.23
C ARG A 138 -2.36 20.91 -10.36
N ARG A 139 -2.30 21.19 -9.06
CA ARG A 139 -3.31 20.69 -8.11
C ARG A 139 -4.61 21.47 -8.27
N GLU A 140 -5.70 20.75 -8.33
CA GLU A 140 -7.08 21.26 -8.37
C GLU A 140 -7.76 21.01 -7.02
N GLU A 141 -8.77 21.82 -6.70
CA GLU A 141 -9.63 21.54 -5.55
C GLU A 141 -10.51 20.33 -5.84
N ARG A 142 -10.45 19.33 -4.95
CA ARG A 142 -11.20 18.08 -5.03
C ARG A 142 -11.98 17.85 -3.75
N PRO A 143 -13.19 17.29 -3.81
CA PRO A 143 -13.95 16.96 -2.62
C PRO A 143 -13.21 15.91 -1.78
N LEU A 144 -13.34 15.98 -0.46
CA LEU A 144 -12.66 15.08 0.48
C LEU A 144 -12.89 13.59 0.18
N ARG A 145 -14.07 13.23 -0.32
CA ARG A 145 -14.44 11.84 -0.72
C ARG A 145 -13.52 11.22 -1.78
N ASP A 146 -12.81 12.04 -2.57
CA ASP A 146 -11.88 11.55 -3.59
C ASP A 146 -10.57 11.03 -2.97
N LEU A 147 -10.34 11.28 -1.67
CA LEU A 147 -9.16 10.84 -0.94
C LEU A 147 -9.28 9.36 -0.55
N TRP A 148 -8.17 8.63 -0.65
CA TRP A 148 -8.06 7.25 -0.19
C TRP A 148 -6.97 7.17 0.88
N VAL A 149 -7.34 6.71 2.07
CA VAL A 149 -6.48 6.73 3.27
C VAL A 149 -6.31 5.34 3.83
N SER A 150 -5.08 4.92 4.09
CA SER A 150 -4.81 3.69 4.85
C SER A 150 -4.30 4.00 6.25
N THR A 151 -4.30 2.98 7.10
CA THR A 151 -3.60 3.01 8.38
C THR A 151 -2.78 1.74 8.58
N LYS A 152 -1.62 1.88 9.22
CA LYS A 152 -0.75 0.79 9.70
C LYS A 152 0.00 1.27 10.94
N CYS A 153 0.02 0.53 12.03
CA CYS A 153 0.94 0.89 13.12
C CYS A 153 2.40 0.55 12.77
N GLY A 154 3.33 1.35 13.29
CA GLY A 154 4.75 1.06 13.28
C GLY A 154 5.13 0.15 14.44
N GLU A 155 5.90 0.70 15.38
CA GLU A 155 6.29 -0.02 16.59
C GLU A 155 5.36 0.34 17.74
N SER A 156 4.35 -0.49 17.99
CA SER A 156 3.40 -0.28 19.07
C SER A 156 4.06 -0.32 20.45
N ASP A 157 3.64 0.59 21.32
CA ASP A 157 3.99 0.68 22.73
C ASP A 157 2.71 0.71 23.60
N THR A 158 2.88 0.84 24.92
CA THR A 158 1.76 1.00 25.88
C THR A 158 0.84 2.19 25.58
N THR A 159 1.36 3.27 24.98
CA THR A 159 0.57 4.48 24.71
C THR A 159 -0.22 4.39 23.40
N SER A 160 0.19 3.50 22.49
CA SER A 160 -0.41 3.36 21.16
C SER A 160 -1.91 3.10 21.22
N GLY A 161 -2.35 2.17 22.08
CA GLY A 161 -3.76 1.78 22.23
C GLY A 161 -4.65 2.81 22.93
N ILE A 162 -4.06 3.80 23.62
CA ILE A 162 -4.79 4.81 24.41
C ILE A 162 -4.62 6.24 23.88
N GLY A 163 -3.69 6.46 22.96
CA GLY A 163 -3.38 7.77 22.37
C GLY A 163 -3.45 7.77 20.85
N ALA A 164 -2.39 7.29 20.19
CA ALA A 164 -2.22 7.43 18.74
C ALA A 164 -3.29 6.66 17.94
N ASN A 165 -3.57 5.40 18.30
CA ASN A 165 -4.56 4.58 17.58
C ASN A 165 -5.99 5.12 17.74
N PRO A 166 -6.46 5.53 18.94
CA PRO A 166 -7.73 6.23 19.09
C PRO A 166 -7.81 7.55 18.30
N CYS A 167 -6.71 8.29 18.19
CA CYS A 167 -6.66 9.52 17.38
C CYS A 167 -6.88 9.21 15.89
N VAL A 168 -6.21 8.18 15.37
CA VAL A 168 -6.43 7.65 14.02
C VAL A 168 -7.87 7.17 13.84
N GLY A 169 -8.42 6.44 14.81
CA GLY A 169 -9.81 5.98 14.78
C GLY A 169 -10.82 7.12 14.71
N ASN A 170 -10.60 8.20 15.46
CA ASN A 170 -11.43 9.40 15.39
C ASN A 170 -11.33 10.11 14.03
N ALA A 171 -10.17 10.06 13.36
CA ALA A 171 -10.03 10.56 12.00
C ALA A 171 -10.77 9.66 11.01
N PHE A 172 -10.65 8.34 11.13
CA PHE A 172 -11.37 7.36 10.31
C PHE A 172 -12.88 7.53 10.42
N ASP A 173 -13.45 7.62 11.63
CA ASP A 173 -14.89 7.82 11.82
C ASP A 173 -15.41 9.08 11.12
N LYS A 174 -14.64 10.17 11.13
CA LYS A 174 -15.00 11.42 10.43
C LYS A 174 -14.91 11.26 8.92
N LEU A 175 -13.85 10.64 8.41
CA LEU A 175 -13.66 10.43 6.98
C LEU A 175 -14.72 9.47 6.40
N TYR A 176 -15.07 8.44 7.17
CA TYR A 176 -16.01 7.41 6.81
C TYR A 176 -17.40 7.95 6.50
N GLU A 177 -17.93 8.83 7.35
CA GLU A 177 -19.23 9.48 7.16
C GLU A 177 -19.30 10.32 5.87
N HIS A 178 -18.15 10.70 5.31
CA HIS A 178 -18.04 11.48 4.08
C HIS A 178 -17.67 10.67 2.83
N GLY A 179 -17.79 9.34 2.91
CA GLY A 179 -17.60 8.46 1.75
C GLY A 179 -16.15 8.36 1.26
N VAL A 180 -15.19 8.59 2.15
CA VAL A 180 -13.76 8.36 1.89
C VAL A 180 -13.50 6.85 1.85
N THR A 181 -12.63 6.40 0.96
CA THR A 181 -12.18 4.99 0.95
C THR A 181 -11.05 4.82 1.96
N LEU A 182 -11.27 3.96 2.95
CA LEU A 182 -10.38 3.69 4.07
C LEU A 182 -9.92 2.24 4.06
N VAL A 183 -8.69 1.97 4.53
CA VAL A 183 -8.23 0.59 4.73
C VAL A 183 -7.36 0.41 5.97
N PHE A 184 -7.52 -0.75 6.58
CA PHE A 184 -6.64 -1.29 7.61
C PHE A 184 -6.33 -2.77 7.27
N GLY A 185 -5.35 -3.37 7.95
CA GLY A 185 -4.92 -4.74 7.70
C GLY A 185 -4.28 -5.32 8.94
N GLU A 186 -3.10 -5.94 8.79
CA GLU A 186 -2.30 -6.48 9.89
C GLU A 186 -2.93 -7.73 10.50
N THR A 187 -3.20 -8.74 9.67
CA THR A 187 -4.06 -9.89 9.99
C THR A 187 -3.66 -10.56 11.31
N THR A 188 -2.35 -10.75 11.55
CA THR A 188 -1.88 -11.41 12.78
C THR A 188 -1.99 -10.52 14.03
N GLU A 189 -1.92 -9.19 13.88
CA GLU A 189 -2.12 -8.26 15.00
C GLU A 189 -3.57 -8.17 15.47
N LEU A 190 -4.52 -8.78 14.75
CA LEU A 190 -5.90 -8.89 15.20
C LEU A 190 -6.15 -10.13 16.07
N THR A 191 -5.15 -10.98 16.28
CA THR A 191 -5.28 -12.24 17.04
C THR A 191 -5.73 -11.96 18.47
N GLY A 192 -6.85 -12.58 18.88
CA GLY A 192 -7.49 -12.36 20.17
C GLY A 192 -8.53 -11.23 20.17
N GLY A 193 -8.56 -10.41 19.12
CA GLY A 193 -9.53 -9.34 18.91
C GLY A 193 -10.37 -9.52 17.64
N GLU A 194 -10.18 -10.59 16.87
CA GLU A 194 -10.78 -10.77 15.54
C GLU A 194 -12.31 -10.79 15.59
N GLN A 195 -12.90 -11.31 16.67
CA GLN A 195 -14.36 -11.31 16.84
C GLN A 195 -14.93 -9.89 16.95
N LEU A 196 -14.17 -8.92 17.46
CA LEU A 196 -14.59 -7.51 17.51
C LEU A 196 -14.64 -6.89 16.12
N VAL A 197 -13.74 -7.29 15.22
CA VAL A 197 -13.75 -6.86 13.82
C VAL A 197 -14.88 -7.57 13.06
N ALA A 198 -15.04 -8.88 13.28
CA ALA A 198 -16.12 -9.69 12.69
C ALA A 198 -17.51 -9.14 13.05
N ALA A 199 -17.71 -8.71 14.30
CA ALA A 199 -18.94 -8.08 14.78
C ALA A 199 -19.23 -6.72 14.12
N ARG A 200 -18.21 -6.08 13.54
CA ARG A 200 -18.31 -4.79 12.83
C ARG A 200 -18.33 -4.94 11.31
N CYS A 201 -18.41 -6.16 10.78
CA CYS A 201 -18.59 -6.38 9.36
C CYS A 201 -20.02 -6.02 8.95
N ARG A 202 -20.16 -5.29 7.83
CA ARG A 202 -21.44 -4.74 7.34
C ARG A 202 -22.49 -5.82 7.11
N THR A 203 -22.07 -6.96 6.55
CA THR A 203 -22.94 -8.09 6.20
C THR A 203 -22.31 -9.41 6.64
N PRO A 204 -23.10 -10.49 6.75
CA PRO A 204 -22.58 -11.83 7.00
C PRO A 204 -21.52 -12.26 5.97
N GLU A 205 -21.68 -11.92 4.70
CA GLU A 205 -20.75 -12.29 3.64
C GLU A 205 -19.39 -11.60 3.81
N VAL A 206 -19.39 -10.32 4.21
CA VAL A 206 -18.16 -9.59 4.54
C VAL A 206 -17.49 -10.20 5.76
N ARG A 207 -18.29 -10.58 6.78
CA ARG A 207 -17.79 -11.27 7.97
C ARG A 207 -17.14 -12.60 7.62
N ASP A 208 -17.80 -13.42 6.81
CA ASP A 208 -17.30 -14.73 6.40
C ASP A 208 -16.01 -14.59 5.57
N LYS A 209 -15.95 -13.62 4.66
CA LYS A 209 -14.73 -13.30 3.90
C LYS A 209 -13.59 -12.83 4.81
N PHE A 210 -13.89 -12.01 5.83
CA PHE A 210 -12.91 -11.57 6.83
C PHE A 210 -12.36 -12.76 7.63
N MET A 211 -13.25 -13.59 8.18
CA MET A 211 -12.86 -14.78 8.95
C MET A 211 -12.09 -15.78 8.09
N PHE A 212 -12.44 -15.94 6.81
CA PHE A 212 -11.68 -16.75 5.88
C PHE A 212 -10.23 -16.25 5.72
N MET A 213 -10.04 -14.95 5.48
CA MET A 213 -8.69 -14.37 5.33
C MET A 213 -7.88 -14.49 6.63
N PHE A 214 -8.51 -14.19 7.77
CA PHE A 214 -7.89 -14.32 9.08
C PHE A 214 -7.43 -15.77 9.34
N ASN A 215 -8.34 -16.74 9.18
CA ASN A 215 -8.04 -18.16 9.39
C ASN A 215 -6.98 -18.69 8.42
N ARG A 216 -7.02 -18.26 7.15
CA ARG A 216 -5.98 -18.60 6.16
C ARG A 216 -4.60 -18.18 6.65
N TYR A 217 -4.47 -16.99 7.23
CA TYR A 217 -3.19 -16.51 7.76
C TYR A 217 -2.79 -17.30 9.02
N GLN A 218 -3.74 -17.56 9.94
CA GLN A 218 -3.48 -18.36 11.14
C GLN A 218 -3.02 -19.79 10.80
N GLU A 219 -3.54 -20.38 9.73
CA GLU A 219 -3.12 -21.69 9.25
C GLU A 219 -1.65 -21.70 8.80
N VAL A 220 -1.22 -20.66 8.08
CA VAL A 220 0.19 -20.49 7.70
C VAL A 220 1.07 -20.42 8.94
N VAL A 221 0.68 -19.61 9.93
CA VAL A 221 1.47 -19.50 11.16
C VAL A 221 1.51 -20.83 11.91
N ASN A 222 0.37 -21.47 12.14
CA ASN A 222 0.32 -22.74 12.87
C ASN A 222 1.09 -23.87 12.18
N ARG A 223 1.17 -23.87 10.84
CA ARG A 223 1.94 -24.85 10.07
C ARG A 223 3.45 -24.66 10.22
N HIS A 224 3.92 -23.42 10.34
CA HIS A 224 5.35 -23.08 10.27
C HIS A 224 5.97 -22.66 11.61
N LYS A 225 5.17 -22.53 12.67
CA LYS A 225 5.64 -22.12 13.98
C LYS A 225 6.59 -23.16 14.59
N THR A 226 7.78 -22.73 14.98
CA THR A 226 8.78 -23.55 15.72
C THR A 226 8.70 -23.34 17.23
N SER A 227 8.11 -22.21 17.64
CA SER A 227 7.64 -21.86 18.98
C SER A 227 6.21 -21.35 18.85
N ASP A 228 5.52 -20.98 19.93
CA ASP A 228 4.20 -20.36 19.77
C ASP A 228 4.32 -19.00 19.06
N LEU A 229 3.24 -18.51 18.46
CA LEU A 229 3.16 -17.26 17.67
C LEU A 229 3.81 -16.04 18.39
N MET A 230 3.84 -16.14 19.72
CA MET A 230 4.37 -15.22 20.73
C MET A 230 5.80 -14.70 20.47
N ASP A 231 6.69 -15.43 19.79
CA ASP A 231 8.05 -14.91 19.51
C ASP A 231 8.10 -13.90 18.35
N SER A 232 7.09 -13.92 17.48
CA SER A 232 6.99 -12.99 16.35
C SER A 232 6.09 -11.80 16.65
N GLN A 233 5.06 -12.00 17.47
CA GLN A 233 4.06 -11.00 17.85
C GLN A 233 3.53 -11.28 19.28
N PRO A 234 3.54 -10.30 20.20
CA PRO A 234 4.16 -8.98 20.09
C PRO A 234 5.66 -9.06 19.80
N THR A 235 6.21 -8.12 19.02
CA THR A 235 7.66 -8.13 18.74
C THR A 235 8.44 -7.84 20.03
N LYS A 236 9.74 -8.18 20.09
CA LYS A 236 10.60 -7.81 21.23
C LYS A 236 10.54 -6.31 21.55
N GLY A 237 10.46 -5.48 20.51
CA GLY A 237 10.26 -4.03 20.63
C GLY A 237 8.93 -3.64 21.28
N ASN A 238 7.84 -4.34 20.94
CA ASN A 238 6.54 -4.13 21.59
C ASN A 238 6.55 -4.50 23.07
N ILE A 239 7.18 -5.62 23.43
CA ILE A 239 7.32 -6.07 24.82
C ILE A 239 8.17 -5.08 25.62
N ALA A 240 9.28 -4.61 25.05
CA ALA A 240 10.09 -3.54 25.64
C ALA A 240 9.31 -2.22 25.78
N GLY A 241 8.41 -1.93 24.82
CA GLY A 241 7.44 -0.83 24.87
C GLY A 241 6.28 -1.03 25.86
N GLY A 242 6.24 -2.19 26.54
CA GLY A 242 5.36 -2.50 27.65
C GLY A 242 4.07 -3.27 27.31
N LEU A 243 3.93 -3.80 26.10
CA LEU A 243 2.81 -4.68 25.74
C LEU A 243 3.05 -6.10 26.25
N THR A 244 2.06 -6.68 26.94
CA THR A 244 2.21 -7.95 27.67
C THR A 244 1.66 -9.15 26.91
N THR A 245 0.61 -8.99 26.11
CA THR A 245 0.01 -10.08 25.32
C THR A 245 -0.35 -9.66 23.90
N ILE A 246 -0.62 -10.64 23.03
CA ILE A 246 -1.09 -10.38 21.66
C ILE A 246 -2.51 -9.81 21.65
N GLU A 247 -3.35 -10.24 22.58
CA GLU A 247 -4.72 -9.74 22.77
C GLU A 247 -4.71 -8.26 23.16
N GLU A 248 -3.83 -7.85 24.08
CA GLU A 248 -3.66 -6.45 24.46
C GLU A 248 -3.27 -5.59 23.25
N LYS A 249 -2.32 -6.09 22.45
CA LYS A 249 -1.90 -5.44 21.22
C LYS A 249 -3.06 -5.34 20.21
N ALA A 250 -3.84 -6.40 20.05
CA ALA A 250 -4.99 -6.43 19.16
C ALA A 250 -6.07 -5.41 19.54
N LEU A 251 -6.39 -5.30 20.83
CA LEU A 251 -7.34 -4.31 21.34
C LEU A 251 -6.90 -2.88 21.04
N GLY A 252 -5.59 -2.61 21.17
CA GLY A 252 -4.99 -1.34 20.77
C GLY A 252 -5.00 -1.11 19.25
N ASN A 253 -4.72 -2.14 18.46
CA ASN A 253 -4.73 -2.10 17.00
C ASN A 253 -6.13 -1.74 16.45
N ILE A 254 -7.17 -2.38 16.99
CA ILE A 254 -8.58 -2.18 16.58
C ILE A 254 -9.06 -0.75 16.84
N GLN A 255 -8.43 0.01 17.75
CA GLN A 255 -8.79 1.42 17.93
C GLN A 255 -8.61 2.26 16.66
N LYS A 256 -7.72 1.85 15.73
CA LYS A 256 -7.45 2.58 14.47
C LYS A 256 -8.66 2.65 13.54
N ILE A 257 -9.60 1.72 13.65
CA ILE A 257 -10.82 1.71 12.84
C ILE A 257 -11.97 2.48 13.48
N GLY A 258 -11.70 3.26 14.55
CA GLY A 258 -12.69 4.11 15.19
C GLY A 258 -13.80 3.33 15.90
N LYS A 259 -14.90 4.01 16.19
CA LYS A 259 -16.07 3.46 16.90
C LYS A 259 -17.31 3.34 16.02
N LYS A 260 -17.36 4.07 14.90
CA LYS A 260 -18.53 4.16 14.01
C LYS A 260 -18.35 3.40 12.71
N CYS A 261 -17.12 3.29 12.21
CA CYS A 261 -16.88 2.62 10.93
C CYS A 261 -17.36 1.16 10.98
N MET A 262 -18.00 0.70 9.90
CA MET A 262 -18.28 -0.73 9.68
C MET A 262 -17.35 -1.22 8.57
N VAL A 263 -16.87 -2.45 8.66
CA VAL A 263 -16.07 -3.05 7.58
C VAL A 263 -17.02 -3.34 6.42
N ASP A 264 -16.87 -2.60 5.33
CA ASP A 264 -17.73 -2.65 4.14
C ASP A 264 -17.28 -3.71 3.14
N GLY A 265 -16.02 -4.15 3.22
CA GLY A 265 -15.50 -5.19 2.37
C GLY A 265 -14.12 -5.68 2.78
N VAL A 266 -13.69 -6.76 2.12
CA VAL A 266 -12.42 -7.45 2.39
C VAL A 266 -11.65 -7.62 1.08
N LEU A 267 -10.37 -7.31 1.12
CA LEU A 267 -9.42 -7.31 0.02
C LEU A 267 -8.35 -8.36 0.28
N ASP A 268 -7.95 -9.09 -0.75
CA ASP A 268 -6.67 -9.79 -0.74
C ASP A 268 -5.52 -8.82 -1.08
N LYS A 269 -4.29 -9.32 -1.01
CA LYS A 269 -3.07 -8.53 -1.22
C LYS A 269 -3.10 -7.79 -2.56
N ALA A 270 -2.81 -6.49 -2.49
CA ALA A 270 -2.78 -5.55 -3.62
C ALA A 270 -4.11 -5.46 -4.42
N GLU A 271 -5.24 -5.89 -3.85
CA GLU A 271 -6.55 -5.76 -4.50
C GLU A 271 -7.11 -4.33 -4.33
N VAL A 272 -7.68 -3.80 -5.42
CA VAL A 272 -8.30 -2.47 -5.42
C VAL A 272 -9.75 -2.59 -4.92
N PRO A 273 -10.18 -1.79 -3.93
CA PRO A 273 -11.57 -1.77 -3.49
C PRO A 273 -12.53 -1.31 -4.59
N SER A 274 -13.74 -1.86 -4.57
CA SER A 274 -14.79 -1.57 -5.55
C SER A 274 -15.58 -0.29 -5.26
N GLY A 275 -15.34 0.37 -4.12
CA GLY A 275 -16.08 1.56 -3.71
C GLY A 275 -15.60 2.23 -2.42
N PRO A 276 -16.29 3.31 -1.99
CA PRO A 276 -16.03 3.98 -0.72
C PRO A 276 -16.40 3.10 0.48
N GLY A 277 -15.86 3.43 1.65
CA GLY A 277 -16.08 2.66 2.89
C GLY A 277 -14.77 2.18 3.52
N LEU A 278 -14.89 1.40 4.59
CA LEU A 278 -13.76 0.85 5.33
C LEU A 278 -13.52 -0.59 4.87
N TRP A 279 -12.32 -0.82 4.34
CA TRP A 279 -11.89 -2.12 3.84
C TRP A 279 -10.90 -2.76 4.82
N PHE A 280 -11.00 -4.07 4.97
CA PHE A 280 -9.92 -4.88 5.55
C PHE A 280 -9.08 -5.45 4.39
N MET A 281 -7.75 -5.32 4.45
CA MET A 281 -6.83 -5.95 3.50
C MET A 281 -5.99 -6.99 4.21
N ASP A 282 -6.01 -8.23 3.71
CA ASP A 282 -5.11 -9.27 4.23
C ASP A 282 -3.65 -8.89 3.99
N SER A 283 -2.87 -8.82 5.06
CA SER A 283 -1.45 -8.48 5.01
C SER A 283 -0.73 -9.11 6.19
N SER A 284 0.60 -9.26 6.08
CA SER A 284 1.40 -9.41 7.30
C SER A 284 1.32 -8.15 8.16
N SER A 285 1.88 -8.24 9.37
CA SER A 285 2.01 -7.11 10.29
C SER A 285 3.29 -6.30 10.06
N ALA A 286 4.10 -6.65 9.05
CA ALA A 286 5.26 -5.87 8.67
C ALA A 286 4.83 -4.55 8.01
N ALA A 287 5.35 -3.44 8.52
CA ALA A 287 5.03 -2.10 8.01
C ALA A 287 5.35 -1.95 6.51
N ALA A 288 6.53 -2.41 6.07
CA ALA A 288 6.97 -2.31 4.69
C ALA A 288 6.01 -3.04 3.73
N GLU A 289 5.57 -4.24 4.09
CA GLU A 289 4.63 -5.01 3.26
C GLU A 289 3.26 -4.32 3.21
N MET A 290 2.66 -4.01 4.36
CA MET A 290 1.29 -3.44 4.40
C MET A 290 1.20 -2.09 3.67
N VAL A 291 2.18 -1.21 3.86
CA VAL A 291 2.20 0.10 3.18
C VAL A 291 2.41 -0.09 1.66
N THR A 292 3.24 -1.04 1.24
CA THR A 292 3.43 -1.38 -0.18
C THR A 292 2.14 -1.90 -0.82
N LEU A 293 1.41 -2.79 -0.14
CA LEU A 293 0.12 -3.30 -0.63
C LEU A 293 -0.95 -2.20 -0.71
N CYS A 294 -0.98 -1.29 0.28
CA CYS A 294 -1.86 -0.12 0.24
C CYS A 294 -1.51 0.80 -0.93
N ALA A 295 -0.22 1.08 -1.14
CA ALA A 295 0.23 1.87 -2.29
C ALA A 295 -0.15 1.19 -3.61
N ALA A 296 0.06 -0.12 -3.73
CA ALA A 296 -0.32 -0.88 -4.93
C ALA A 296 -1.84 -0.87 -5.19
N SER A 297 -2.65 -0.84 -4.13
CA SER A 297 -4.11 -0.77 -4.22
C SER A 297 -4.63 0.66 -4.47
N GLY A 298 -3.72 1.64 -4.55
CA GLY A 298 -3.99 3.03 -4.91
C GLY A 298 -4.26 3.99 -3.75
N TYR A 299 -4.06 3.57 -2.49
CA TYR A 299 -4.19 4.49 -1.35
C TYR A 299 -3.13 5.60 -1.44
N ALA A 300 -3.55 6.85 -1.22
CA ALA A 300 -2.71 8.03 -1.50
C ALA A 300 -2.10 8.65 -0.23
N VAL A 301 -2.72 8.38 0.93
CA VAL A 301 -2.28 8.86 2.25
C VAL A 301 -2.24 7.69 3.21
N HIS A 302 -1.22 7.63 4.06
CA HIS A 302 -1.03 6.58 5.03
C HIS A 302 -0.89 7.21 6.43
N PHE A 303 -1.76 6.81 7.35
CA PHE A 303 -1.60 7.12 8.76
C PHE A 303 -0.73 6.04 9.41
N PHE A 304 0.37 6.48 10.01
CA PHE A 304 1.38 5.60 10.57
C PHE A 304 1.65 5.96 12.04
N PRO A 305 0.75 5.60 12.98
CA PRO A 305 1.02 5.76 14.40
C PRO A 305 2.15 4.82 14.84
N THR A 306 3.10 5.35 15.61
CA THR A 306 4.25 4.60 16.12
C THR A 306 4.62 5.12 17.51
N GLY A 307 5.09 4.22 18.39
CA GLY A 307 5.63 4.56 19.71
C GLY A 307 7.14 4.82 19.71
N GLN A 308 7.81 4.56 18.58
CA GLN A 308 9.23 4.84 18.33
C GLN A 308 9.42 5.46 16.95
#